data_AF-A0ABD3Q402-F1
#
_entry.id   AF-A0ABD3Q402-F1
#
_cell.length_a   1.000
_cell.length_b   1.000
_cell.length_c   1.000
_cell.angle_alpha   90.00
_cell.angle_beta   90.00
_cell.angle_gamma   90.00
#
_symmetry.space_group_name_H-M   'P 1'
#
loop_
_entity.id
_entity.type
_entity.pdbx_description
1 polymer ?
#
loop_
_entity_poly.entity_id
_entity_poly.type
_entity_poly.pdbx_seq_one_letter_code
_entity_poly.pdbx_strand_id
1 'polypeptide(L)'
;MPTPIVIRDPNLDQQVDPPQAARGTSAEHCSSQSFRNNVQTRNGDISTSPRFLGYIFSFFSSAVLLASSVMFYVRGVYPTDFNDLKDIAEKNGITISTKEINGLQARYDSMNFSSKLFFTSGGIVTQNYQVYGSIAVSALLTVITVVVLFAHLDSFCCPNYFRHFFRDGSKSERNLILALTAISAISLQICTSRFSIGEAQINVFFSTWTNFISCALNFEVWRNSAGRHSTFQNILFDKAFPLKRHWFILSIFTTISFLSLIDYFLTTRIFANKIDAQCLSLSWNNKWVWMSLLQTILTWGTFSMSRKMWKQRFIELLTSWANLIMSAFVIANLTGGRLDDISCPSNLYFSVWASFFTSVWILSMLLETWNETSS
;
A
#
# COMPACT_ATOMS: atom_id res chain seq x y z
N MET A 1 36.41 46.85 23.62
CA MET A 1 37.75 46.32 23.96
C MET A 1 38.18 45.43 22.81
N PRO A 2 39.37 45.66 22.21
CA PRO A 2 39.82 44.87 21.06
C PRO A 2 40.26 43.48 21.52
N THR A 3 39.87 42.45 20.76
CA THR A 3 40.33 41.07 20.92
C THR A 3 41.77 40.93 20.41
N PRO A 4 42.65 40.16 21.10
CA PRO A 4 44.00 39.95 20.63
C PRO A 4 44.01 38.97 19.44
N ILE A 5 44.79 39.33 18.43
CA ILE A 5 45.11 38.48 17.28
C ILE A 5 46.13 37.45 17.74
N VAL A 6 45.78 36.16 17.66
CA VAL A 6 46.70 35.04 17.86
C VAL A 6 47.25 34.65 16.48
N ILE A 7 48.54 34.89 16.25
CA ILE A 7 49.27 34.42 15.09
C ILE A 7 49.66 32.96 15.37
N ARG A 8 49.16 32.01 14.56
CA ARG A 8 49.60 30.61 14.59
C ARG A 8 50.82 30.43 13.70
N ASP A 9 51.86 29.82 14.25
CA ASP A 9 53.07 29.41 13.56
C ASP A 9 52.80 28.13 12.73
N PRO A 10 52.98 28.14 11.40
CA PRO A 10 52.59 27.01 10.54
C PRO A 10 53.55 25.82 10.56
N ASN A 11 54.59 25.80 11.38
CA ASN A 11 55.65 24.78 11.33
C ASN A 11 55.77 23.88 12.57
N LEU A 12 54.77 23.84 13.45
CA LEU A 12 54.82 23.04 14.68
C LEU A 12 53.76 21.93 14.74
N ASP A 13 53.79 21.01 13.78
CA ASP A 13 53.15 19.69 13.89
C ASP A 13 53.95 18.65 13.08
N GLN A 14 55.27 18.54 13.35
CA GLN A 14 56.00 17.31 13.08
C GLN A 14 55.83 16.38 14.28
N GLN A 15 54.74 15.62 14.24
CA GLN A 15 54.48 14.54 15.18
C GLN A 15 55.42 13.38 14.84
N VAL A 16 56.32 13.08 15.77
CA VAL A 16 57.22 11.93 15.77
C VAL A 16 56.39 10.66 15.92
N ASP A 17 56.38 9.81 14.89
CA ASP A 17 55.76 8.49 14.95
C ASP A 17 56.49 7.58 15.96
N PRO A 18 55.75 6.86 16.83
CA PRO A 18 56.34 5.82 17.67
C PRO A 18 56.69 4.56 16.85
N PRO A 19 57.65 3.73 17.33
CA PRO A 19 58.15 2.59 16.59
C PRO A 19 57.09 1.50 16.44
N GLN A 20 56.79 1.15 15.19
CA GLN A 20 55.93 0.02 14.82
C GLN A 20 56.65 -1.30 15.14
N ALA A 21 56.17 -1.98 16.18
CA ALA A 21 56.38 -3.41 16.38
C ALA A 21 55.09 -4.17 16.04
N ALA A 22 55.27 -5.33 15.40
CA ALA A 22 54.25 -6.32 14.98
C ALA A 22 53.49 -6.02 13.67
N ARG A 23 54.12 -6.43 12.56
CA ARG A 23 53.46 -6.80 11.31
C ARG A 23 52.44 -7.91 11.55
N GLY A 24 51.16 -7.54 11.64
CA GLY A 24 50.02 -8.40 11.34
C GLY A 24 49.54 -8.13 9.92
N THR A 25 49.57 -9.16 9.10
CA THR A 25 49.27 -9.20 7.66
C THR A 25 47.98 -8.47 7.25
N SER A 26 48.12 -7.31 6.59
CA SER A 26 47.04 -6.49 6.03
C SER A 26 46.59 -6.97 4.63
N ALA A 27 46.45 -8.30 4.44
CA ALA A 27 46.04 -8.89 3.15
C ALA A 27 44.54 -9.24 3.09
N GLU A 28 43.81 -9.25 4.21
CA GLU A 28 42.40 -9.68 4.25
C GLU A 28 41.37 -8.57 4.05
N HIS A 29 41.77 -7.29 4.09
CA HIS A 29 40.81 -6.19 3.92
C HIS A 29 40.63 -5.72 2.46
N CYS A 30 41.47 -6.19 1.53
CA CYS A 30 41.36 -5.86 0.10
C CYS A 30 40.67 -6.96 -0.73
N SER A 31 40.47 -8.16 -0.17
CA SER A 31 39.87 -9.30 -0.88
C SER A 31 38.33 -9.32 -0.84
N SER A 32 37.70 -8.68 0.15
CA SER A 32 36.24 -8.67 0.30
C SER A 32 35.52 -7.68 -0.63
N GLN A 33 36.19 -6.60 -1.08
CA GLN A 33 35.67 -5.73 -2.14
C GLN A 33 35.89 -6.32 -3.54
N SER A 34 37.00 -7.03 -3.76
CA SER A 34 37.29 -7.72 -5.02
C SER A 34 36.31 -8.88 -5.30
N PHE A 35 35.90 -9.63 -4.27
CA PHE A 35 34.91 -10.71 -4.42
C PHE A 35 33.50 -10.20 -4.76
N ARG A 36 33.11 -9.01 -4.28
CA ARG A 36 31.82 -8.39 -4.66
C ARG A 36 31.82 -7.90 -6.11
N ASN A 37 32.94 -7.39 -6.59
CA ASN A 37 33.05 -6.88 -7.96
C ASN A 37 33.17 -8.00 -9.02
N ASN A 38 33.73 -9.17 -8.68
CA ASN A 38 33.89 -10.28 -9.62
C ASN A 38 32.66 -11.18 -9.80
N VAL A 39 31.65 -11.08 -8.93
CA VAL A 39 30.33 -11.74 -9.16
C VAL A 39 29.46 -10.91 -10.11
N GLN A 40 29.80 -9.64 -10.35
CA GLN A 40 28.96 -8.68 -11.07
C GLN A 40 29.18 -8.65 -12.59
N THR A 41 30.13 -9.42 -13.14
CA THR A 41 30.53 -9.36 -14.56
C THR A 41 30.26 -10.62 -15.37
N ARG A 42 29.75 -11.70 -14.77
CA ARG A 42 29.45 -12.93 -15.51
C ARG A 42 28.02 -12.90 -16.04
N ASN A 43 27.79 -12.26 -17.19
CA ASN A 43 26.62 -12.41 -18.08
C ASN A 43 25.36 -12.94 -17.37
N GLY A 44 24.85 -12.17 -16.41
CA GLY A 44 23.77 -12.61 -15.52
C GLY A 44 22.55 -12.94 -16.35
N ASP A 45 22.17 -14.21 -16.35
CA ASP A 45 20.94 -14.66 -16.99
C ASP A 45 19.76 -13.93 -16.31
N ILE A 46 19.09 -13.06 -17.07
CA ILE A 46 18.00 -12.20 -16.57
C ILE A 46 16.86 -13.08 -16.01
N SER A 47 16.72 -14.30 -16.52
CA SER A 47 15.72 -15.27 -16.06
C SER A 47 15.95 -15.72 -14.60
N THR A 48 17.18 -15.62 -14.09
CA THR A 48 17.53 -15.97 -12.69
C THR A 48 17.40 -14.79 -11.73
N SER A 49 17.04 -13.60 -12.23
CA SER A 49 16.85 -12.42 -11.39
C SER A 49 15.66 -12.63 -10.44
N PRO A 50 15.79 -12.33 -9.13
CA PRO A 50 14.65 -12.34 -8.21
C PRO A 50 13.53 -11.38 -8.64
N ARG A 51 13.82 -10.42 -9.53
CA ARG A 51 12.82 -9.54 -10.16
C ARG A 51 11.84 -10.28 -11.06
N PHE A 52 12.28 -11.37 -11.68
CA PHE A 52 11.45 -12.19 -12.55
C PHE A 52 10.24 -12.76 -11.79
N LEU A 53 10.44 -13.22 -10.56
CA LEU A 53 9.34 -13.65 -9.68
C LEU A 53 8.34 -12.51 -9.41
N GLY A 54 8.83 -11.29 -9.19
CA GLY A 54 7.98 -10.11 -9.02
C GLY A 54 7.08 -9.86 -10.23
N TYR A 55 7.62 -9.99 -11.45
CA TYR A 55 6.84 -9.89 -12.69
C TYR A 55 5.85 -11.06 -12.86
N ILE A 56 6.21 -12.28 -12.45
CA ILE A 56 5.31 -13.44 -12.48
C ILE A 56 4.10 -13.22 -11.57
N PHE A 57 4.33 -12.80 -10.32
CA PHE A 57 3.23 -12.50 -9.39
C PHE A 57 2.36 -11.36 -9.90
N SER A 58 2.96 -10.30 -10.44
CA SER A 58 2.22 -9.19 -11.05
C SER A 58 1.37 -9.63 -12.24
N PHE A 59 1.88 -10.52 -13.09
CA PHE A 59 1.12 -11.12 -14.19
C PHE A 59 -0.07 -11.94 -13.70
N PHE A 60 0.14 -12.94 -12.84
CA PHE A 60 -0.96 -13.78 -12.37
C PHE A 60 -2.02 -12.95 -11.62
N SER A 61 -1.58 -12.00 -10.81
CA SER A 61 -2.47 -11.14 -10.05
C SER A 61 -3.29 -10.22 -10.97
N SER A 62 -2.68 -9.60 -11.98
CA SER A 62 -3.41 -8.79 -12.97
C SER A 62 -4.33 -9.62 -13.88
N ALA A 63 -3.95 -10.85 -14.21
CA ALA A 63 -4.78 -11.78 -14.99
C ALA A 63 -6.02 -12.24 -14.19
N VAL A 64 -5.86 -12.60 -12.92
CA VAL A 64 -6.98 -12.94 -12.03
C VAL A 64 -7.90 -11.74 -11.83
N LEU A 65 -7.32 -10.54 -11.66
CA LEU A 65 -8.07 -9.29 -11.58
C LEU A 65 -8.90 -9.07 -12.84
N LEU A 66 -8.29 -9.18 -14.04
CA LEU A 66 -8.97 -9.04 -15.32
C LEU A 66 -10.11 -10.05 -15.49
N ALA A 67 -9.83 -11.33 -15.28
CA ALA A 67 -10.82 -12.38 -15.40
C ALA A 67 -11.98 -12.16 -14.43
N SER A 68 -11.70 -11.78 -13.18
CA SER A 68 -12.74 -11.50 -12.18
C SER A 68 -13.60 -10.29 -12.57
N SER A 69 -12.98 -9.19 -13.00
CA SER A 69 -13.70 -8.00 -13.44
C SER A 69 -14.54 -8.21 -14.69
N VAL A 70 -14.05 -8.99 -15.66
CA VAL A 70 -14.83 -9.38 -16.85
C VAL A 70 -15.99 -10.29 -16.46
N MET A 71 -15.77 -11.27 -15.59
CA MET A 71 -16.83 -12.15 -15.10
C MET A 71 -17.88 -11.39 -14.28
N PHE A 72 -17.46 -10.39 -13.51
CA PHE A 72 -18.36 -9.47 -12.82
C PHE A 72 -19.24 -8.71 -13.82
N TYR A 73 -18.64 -8.14 -14.87
CA TYR A 73 -19.39 -7.43 -15.91
C TYR A 73 -20.38 -8.36 -16.64
N VAL A 74 -19.91 -9.51 -17.13
CA VAL A 74 -20.76 -10.45 -17.89
C VAL A 74 -21.92 -10.99 -17.04
N ARG A 75 -21.72 -11.22 -15.73
CA ARG A 75 -22.76 -11.72 -14.83
C ARG A 75 -23.59 -10.63 -14.16
N GLY A 76 -23.10 -9.39 -14.08
CA GLY A 76 -23.67 -8.30 -13.31
C GLY A 76 -24.38 -7.23 -14.13
N VAL A 77 -24.29 -7.29 -15.46
CA VAL A 77 -25.04 -6.39 -16.36
C VAL A 77 -26.43 -6.98 -16.60
N TYR A 78 -27.29 -6.93 -15.59
CA TYR A 78 -28.73 -7.03 -15.80
C TYR A 78 -29.33 -5.66 -15.45
N PRO A 79 -30.24 -5.12 -16.29
CA PRO A 79 -31.03 -3.97 -15.87
C PRO A 79 -31.76 -4.38 -14.59
N THR A 80 -31.56 -3.62 -13.52
CA THR A 80 -32.11 -3.95 -12.21
C THR A 80 -33.63 -3.92 -12.29
N ASP A 81 -34.27 -5.09 -12.25
CA ASP A 81 -35.69 -5.14 -11.95
C ASP A 81 -35.85 -4.97 -10.44
N PHE A 82 -36.48 -3.86 -10.02
CA PHE A 82 -36.75 -3.62 -8.61
C PHE A 82 -37.72 -4.65 -8.01
N ASN A 83 -38.43 -5.39 -8.84
CA ASN A 83 -39.21 -6.53 -8.41
C ASN A 83 -38.30 -7.67 -7.90
N ASP A 84 -37.17 -7.93 -8.54
CA ASP A 84 -36.20 -8.93 -8.04
C ASP A 84 -35.64 -8.53 -6.68
N LEU A 85 -35.42 -7.23 -6.47
CA LEU A 85 -34.92 -6.69 -5.20
C LEU A 85 -35.95 -6.82 -4.08
N LYS A 86 -37.23 -6.65 -4.42
CA LYS A 86 -38.36 -6.93 -3.53
C LYS A 86 -38.42 -8.41 -3.17
N ASP A 87 -38.33 -9.30 -4.15
CA ASP A 87 -38.39 -10.75 -3.95
C ASP A 87 -37.22 -11.24 -3.08
N ILE A 88 -36.02 -10.69 -3.27
CA ILE A 88 -34.86 -10.98 -2.43
C ILE A 88 -35.08 -10.48 -0.98
N ALA A 89 -35.63 -9.28 -0.81
CA ALA A 89 -35.91 -8.74 0.52
C ALA A 89 -36.96 -9.57 1.26
N GLU A 90 -38.06 -9.92 0.58
CA GLU A 90 -39.13 -10.75 1.14
C GLU A 90 -38.62 -12.15 1.50
N LYS A 91 -37.77 -12.74 0.66
CA LYS A 91 -37.10 -14.03 0.95
C LYS A 91 -36.22 -13.98 2.19
N ASN A 92 -35.68 -12.81 2.54
CA ASN A 92 -34.90 -12.58 3.76
C ASN A 92 -35.76 -12.09 4.93
N GLY A 93 -37.09 -12.15 4.83
CA GLY A 93 -38.01 -11.73 5.89
C GLY A 93 -38.15 -10.22 6.07
N ILE A 94 -37.69 -9.43 5.09
CA ILE A 94 -37.79 -7.97 5.10
C ILE A 94 -39.01 -7.57 4.26
N THR A 95 -40.02 -6.98 4.90
CA THR A 95 -41.17 -6.41 4.20
C THR A 95 -40.84 -5.02 3.69
N ILE A 96 -40.76 -4.85 2.37
CA ILE A 96 -40.56 -3.54 1.73
C ILE A 96 -41.90 -3.07 1.15
N SER A 97 -42.37 -1.90 1.57
CA SER A 97 -43.60 -1.32 1.04
C SER A 97 -43.42 -0.90 -0.44
N THR A 98 -44.50 -0.95 -1.23
CA THR A 98 -44.48 -0.46 -2.62
C THR A 98 -44.02 1.00 -2.71
N LYS A 99 -44.33 1.82 -1.69
CA LYS A 99 -43.89 3.21 -1.61
C LYS A 99 -42.37 3.33 -1.49
N GLU A 100 -41.73 2.46 -0.70
CA GLU A 100 -40.27 2.41 -0.56
C GLU A 100 -39.60 1.92 -1.84
N ILE A 101 -40.16 0.91 -2.51
CA ILE A 101 -39.65 0.41 -3.79
C ILE A 101 -39.71 1.52 -4.84
N ASN A 102 -40.86 2.19 -4.99
CA ASN A 102 -41.00 3.29 -5.93
C ASN A 102 -40.05 4.45 -5.60
N GLY A 103 -39.80 4.71 -4.30
CA GLY A 103 -38.82 5.69 -3.86
C GLY A 103 -37.38 5.29 -4.18
N LEU A 104 -37.04 4.01 -4.03
CA LEU A 104 -35.73 3.45 -4.39
C LEU A 104 -35.51 3.46 -5.90
N GLN A 105 -36.53 3.10 -6.68
CA GLN A 105 -36.50 3.14 -8.14
C GLN A 105 -36.32 4.58 -8.63
N ALA A 106 -37.09 5.54 -8.13
CA ALA A 106 -36.93 6.95 -8.51
C ALA A 106 -35.54 7.50 -8.13
N ARG A 107 -34.98 7.10 -6.99
CA ARG A 107 -33.60 7.43 -6.62
C ARG A 107 -32.60 6.78 -7.58
N TYR A 108 -32.78 5.51 -7.90
CA TYR A 108 -31.92 4.81 -8.84
C TYR A 108 -31.96 5.46 -10.22
N ASP A 109 -33.13 5.75 -10.77
CA ASP A 109 -33.25 6.38 -12.08
C ASP A 109 -32.53 7.74 -12.10
N SER A 110 -32.67 8.52 -11.02
CA SER A 110 -31.92 9.76 -10.83
C SER A 110 -30.40 9.55 -10.75
N MET A 111 -29.93 8.50 -10.08
CA MET A 111 -28.51 8.18 -9.95
C MET A 111 -27.93 7.55 -11.24
N ASN A 112 -28.73 6.75 -11.94
CA ASN A 112 -28.36 6.08 -13.18
C ASN A 112 -28.20 7.10 -14.31
N PHE A 113 -28.97 8.18 -14.28
CA PHE A 113 -28.82 9.32 -15.19
C PHE A 113 -27.45 10.00 -15.06
N SER A 114 -26.92 10.17 -13.84
CA SER A 114 -25.66 10.90 -13.60
C SER A 114 -24.42 10.00 -13.63
N SER A 115 -24.52 8.79 -13.06
CA SER A 115 -23.34 7.99 -12.71
C SER A 115 -23.27 6.63 -13.42
N LYS A 116 -24.37 6.19 -14.03
CA LYS A 116 -24.64 4.83 -14.51
C LYS A 116 -24.23 3.75 -13.49
N LEU A 117 -25.21 3.13 -12.84
CA LEU A 117 -24.97 2.20 -11.74
C LEU A 117 -25.35 0.76 -12.13
N PHE A 118 -24.50 -0.18 -11.73
CA PHE A 118 -24.80 -1.61 -11.76
C PHE A 118 -25.28 -2.07 -10.39
N PHE A 119 -26.32 -2.90 -10.37
CA PHE A 119 -26.68 -3.68 -9.19
C PHE A 119 -26.25 -5.13 -9.39
N THR A 120 -25.59 -5.67 -8.38
CA THR A 120 -25.28 -7.09 -8.31
C THR A 120 -26.44 -7.86 -7.71
N SER A 121 -26.49 -9.17 -7.95
CA SER A 121 -27.47 -10.08 -7.33
C SER A 121 -27.42 -10.09 -5.80
N GLY A 122 -26.34 -9.60 -5.19
CA GLY A 122 -26.18 -9.43 -3.74
C GLY A 122 -26.68 -8.07 -3.22
N GLY A 123 -27.32 -7.25 -4.06
CA GLY A 123 -27.77 -5.90 -3.69
C GLY A 123 -26.65 -4.86 -3.58
N ILE A 124 -25.40 -5.22 -3.95
CA ILE A 124 -24.27 -4.28 -3.94
C ILE A 124 -24.34 -3.41 -5.19
N VAL A 125 -24.25 -2.10 -4.98
CA VAL A 125 -24.21 -1.08 -6.02
C VAL A 125 -22.78 -0.85 -6.47
N THR A 126 -22.55 -0.80 -7.77
CA THR A 126 -21.23 -0.56 -8.36
C THR A 126 -21.29 0.53 -9.44
N GLN A 127 -20.30 1.43 -9.49
CA GLN A 127 -20.27 2.48 -10.52
C GLN A 127 -19.72 1.96 -11.85
N ASN A 128 -20.36 2.31 -12.97
CA ASN A 128 -19.97 1.80 -14.29
C ASN A 128 -18.52 2.13 -14.66
N TYR A 129 -18.05 3.35 -14.37
CA TYR A 129 -16.68 3.73 -14.73
C TYR A 129 -15.64 2.94 -13.92
N GLN A 130 -15.95 2.52 -12.69
CA GLN A 130 -15.08 1.64 -11.91
C GLN A 130 -15.02 0.26 -12.52
N VAL A 131 -16.14 -0.22 -13.11
CA VAL A 131 -16.16 -1.51 -13.82
C VAL A 131 -15.29 -1.48 -15.07
N TYR A 132 -15.53 -0.52 -15.96
CA TYR A 132 -14.75 -0.38 -17.19
C TYR A 132 -13.28 -0.04 -16.89
N GLY A 133 -13.04 0.84 -15.91
CA GLY A 133 -11.70 1.19 -15.45
C GLY A 133 -10.95 -0.02 -14.90
N SER A 134 -11.61 -0.86 -14.11
CA SER A 134 -11.01 -2.09 -13.58
C SER A 134 -10.61 -3.04 -14.70
N ILE A 135 -11.48 -3.27 -15.69
CA ILE A 135 -11.18 -4.11 -16.87
C ILE A 135 -10.03 -3.51 -17.68
N ALA A 136 -10.08 -2.21 -17.99
CA ALA A 136 -9.08 -1.55 -18.81
C ALA A 136 -7.68 -1.57 -18.16
N VAL A 137 -7.60 -1.20 -16.87
CA VAL A 137 -6.32 -1.14 -16.15
C VAL A 137 -5.75 -2.53 -15.91
N SER A 138 -6.57 -3.51 -15.55
CA SER A 138 -6.12 -4.90 -15.38
C SER A 138 -5.68 -5.54 -16.70
N ALA A 139 -6.37 -5.27 -17.80
CA ALA A 139 -5.95 -5.69 -19.15
C ALA A 139 -4.59 -5.09 -19.52
N LEU A 140 -4.42 -3.78 -19.33
CA LEU A 140 -3.15 -3.10 -19.60
C LEU A 140 -2.00 -3.70 -18.79
N LEU A 141 -2.19 -3.89 -17.49
CA LEU A 141 -1.20 -4.51 -16.60
C LEU A 141 -0.87 -5.94 -17.03
N THR A 142 -1.88 -6.74 -17.38
CA THR A 142 -1.70 -8.12 -17.85
C THR A 142 -0.87 -8.16 -19.13
N VAL A 143 -1.20 -7.32 -20.11
CA VAL A 143 -0.46 -7.28 -21.39
C VAL A 143 0.99 -6.83 -21.17
N ILE A 144 1.22 -5.75 -20.41
CA ILE A 144 2.59 -5.27 -20.16
C ILE A 144 3.40 -6.34 -19.42
N THR A 145 2.84 -6.96 -18.38
CA THR A 145 3.57 -7.97 -17.60
C THR A 145 3.84 -9.24 -18.40
N VAL A 146 2.91 -9.69 -19.26
CA VAL A 146 3.16 -10.77 -20.24
C VAL A 146 4.33 -10.44 -21.15
N VAL A 147 4.36 -9.24 -21.72
CA VAL A 147 5.45 -8.81 -22.61
C VAL A 147 6.79 -8.81 -21.85
N VAL A 148 6.79 -8.35 -20.61
CA VAL A 148 8.00 -8.37 -19.76
C VAL A 148 8.44 -9.80 -19.45
N LEU A 149 7.52 -10.71 -19.15
CA LEU A 149 7.82 -12.12 -18.91
C LEU A 149 8.41 -12.78 -20.16
N PHE A 150 7.80 -12.55 -21.33
CA PHE A 150 8.36 -13.02 -22.59
C PHE A 150 9.74 -12.44 -22.83
N ALA A 151 9.98 -11.15 -22.56
CA ALA A 151 11.30 -10.56 -22.70
C ALA A 151 12.37 -11.14 -21.74
N HIS A 152 11.97 -11.63 -20.56
CA HIS A 152 12.86 -12.32 -19.62
C HIS A 152 13.15 -13.76 -20.03
N LEU A 153 12.18 -14.44 -20.65
CA LEU A 153 12.32 -15.81 -21.16
C LEU A 153 12.93 -15.86 -22.57
N ASP A 154 12.88 -14.76 -23.32
CA ASP A 154 13.35 -14.69 -24.69
C ASP A 154 14.88 -14.70 -24.75
N SER A 155 15.38 -15.90 -25.02
CA SER A 155 16.77 -16.16 -25.38
C SER A 155 16.98 -16.17 -26.89
N PHE A 156 15.93 -16.03 -27.70
CA PHE A 156 15.96 -16.35 -29.14
C PHE A 156 15.76 -15.16 -30.07
N CYS A 157 14.78 -14.27 -29.84
CA CYS A 157 14.44 -13.21 -30.79
C CYS A 157 15.34 -11.98 -30.64
N CYS A 158 15.51 -11.46 -29.42
CA CYS A 158 16.24 -10.21 -29.16
C CYS A 158 17.10 -10.23 -27.87
N PRO A 159 17.96 -11.24 -27.63
CA PRO A 159 18.65 -11.42 -26.35
C PRO A 159 19.53 -10.22 -25.95
N ASN A 160 20.21 -9.59 -26.92
CA ASN A 160 21.08 -8.44 -26.64
C ASN A 160 20.29 -7.18 -26.23
N TYR A 161 19.13 -6.96 -26.85
CA TYR A 161 18.28 -5.82 -26.52
C TYR A 161 17.67 -5.97 -25.12
N PHE A 162 17.11 -7.14 -24.80
CA PHE A 162 16.52 -7.39 -23.48
C PHE A 162 17.54 -7.42 -22.36
N ARG A 163 18.75 -7.96 -22.61
CA ARG A 163 19.88 -7.85 -21.68
C ARG A 163 20.27 -6.42 -21.39
N HIS A 164 20.25 -5.54 -22.39
CA HIS A 164 20.50 -4.12 -22.17
C HIS A 164 19.36 -3.46 -21.37
N PHE A 165 18.11 -3.78 -21.72
CA PHE A 165 16.93 -3.18 -21.11
C PHE A 165 16.77 -3.55 -19.63
N PHE A 166 16.96 -4.83 -19.26
CA PHE A 166 16.77 -5.37 -17.90
C PHE A 166 18.09 -5.56 -17.12
N ARG A 167 19.18 -4.95 -17.60
CA ARG A 167 20.45 -4.96 -16.87
C ARG A 167 20.26 -4.30 -15.49
N ASP A 168 20.95 -4.84 -14.48
CA ASP A 168 21.00 -4.21 -13.15
C ASP A 168 21.37 -2.72 -13.24
N GLY A 169 20.55 -1.87 -12.63
CA GLY A 169 20.71 -0.41 -12.69
C GLY A 169 20.25 0.26 -13.98
N SER A 170 19.66 -0.49 -14.92
CA SER A 170 19.08 0.06 -16.15
C SER A 170 18.01 1.11 -15.84
N LYS A 171 18.14 2.28 -16.49
CA LYS A 171 17.15 3.36 -16.40
C LYS A 171 15.81 2.96 -17.03
N SER A 172 15.84 2.12 -18.07
CA SER A 172 14.64 1.69 -18.78
C SER A 172 13.81 0.76 -17.92
N GLU A 173 14.42 -0.26 -17.30
CA GLU A 173 13.74 -1.13 -16.34
C GLU A 173 13.22 -0.34 -15.14
N ARG A 174 14.01 0.59 -14.59
CA ARG A 174 13.54 1.46 -13.49
C ARG A 174 12.25 2.19 -13.84
N ASN A 175 12.24 2.84 -15.01
CA ASN A 175 11.10 3.65 -15.43
C ASN A 175 9.88 2.76 -15.70
N LEU A 176 10.09 1.56 -16.26
CA LEU A 176 9.04 0.56 -16.42
C LEU A 176 8.45 0.13 -15.08
N ILE A 177 9.28 -0.24 -14.08
CA ILE A 177 8.78 -0.65 -12.78
C ILE A 177 8.05 0.50 -12.07
N LEU A 178 8.56 1.73 -12.15
CA LEU A 178 7.88 2.91 -11.62
C LEU A 178 6.52 3.13 -12.29
N ALA A 179 6.44 2.97 -13.61
CA ALA A 179 5.18 3.05 -14.34
C ALA A 179 4.21 1.93 -13.91
N LEU A 180 4.68 0.70 -13.77
CA LEU A 180 3.86 -0.42 -13.27
C LEU A 180 3.34 -0.17 -11.86
N THR A 181 4.18 0.34 -10.95
CA THR A 181 3.76 0.73 -9.60
C THR A 181 2.71 1.83 -9.65
N ALA A 182 2.90 2.87 -10.46
CA ALA A 182 1.93 3.96 -10.61
C ALA A 182 0.59 3.47 -11.17
N ILE A 183 0.60 2.65 -12.22
CA ILE A 183 -0.60 2.05 -12.81
C ILE A 183 -1.30 1.13 -11.79
N SER A 184 -0.54 0.34 -11.03
CA SER A 184 -1.13 -0.51 -9.98
C SER A 184 -1.73 0.30 -8.81
N ALA A 185 -1.18 1.47 -8.49
CA ALA A 185 -1.77 2.40 -7.52
C ALA A 185 -3.08 3.02 -8.04
N ILE A 186 -3.14 3.37 -9.33
CA ILE A 186 -4.40 3.78 -9.98
C ILE A 186 -5.42 2.63 -9.94
N SER A 187 -4.97 1.39 -10.21
CA SER A 187 -5.81 0.21 -10.11
C SER A 187 -6.37 0.03 -8.69
N LEU A 188 -5.57 0.27 -7.64
CA LEU A 188 -6.06 0.26 -6.25
C LEU A 188 -7.22 1.21 -6.07
N GLN A 189 -7.06 2.48 -6.48
CA GLN A 189 -8.13 3.45 -6.34
C GLN A 189 -9.37 3.02 -7.12
N ILE A 190 -9.26 2.56 -8.35
CA ILE A 190 -10.42 2.17 -9.17
C ILE A 190 -11.12 0.91 -8.63
N CYS A 191 -10.34 -0.10 -8.21
CA CYS A 191 -10.85 -1.41 -7.88
C CYS A 191 -11.22 -1.60 -6.40
N THR A 192 -10.79 -0.70 -5.50
CA THR A 192 -11.00 -0.85 -4.05
C THR A 192 -11.62 0.39 -3.37
N SER A 193 -11.96 1.42 -4.15
CA SER A 193 -12.77 2.56 -3.69
C SER A 193 -14.21 2.16 -3.36
N ARG A 194 -14.96 3.07 -2.75
CA ARG A 194 -16.37 2.84 -2.45
C ARG A 194 -17.18 2.64 -3.75
N PHE A 195 -18.09 1.66 -3.72
CA PHE A 195 -18.87 1.20 -4.88
C PHE A 195 -18.03 0.57 -6.00
N SER A 196 -16.77 0.22 -5.77
CA SER A 196 -15.96 -0.48 -6.76
C SER A 196 -16.30 -1.98 -6.83
N ILE A 197 -15.78 -2.66 -7.87
CA ILE A 197 -15.93 -4.12 -7.98
C ILE A 197 -15.29 -4.84 -6.78
N GLY A 198 -14.19 -4.34 -6.22
CA GLY A 198 -13.49 -5.03 -5.13
C GLY A 198 -14.30 -5.13 -3.84
N GLU A 199 -15.25 -4.23 -3.61
CA GLU A 199 -16.23 -4.43 -2.55
C GLU A 199 -17.10 -5.63 -2.88
N ALA A 200 -17.69 -5.70 -4.08
CA ALA A 200 -18.56 -6.81 -4.45
C ALA A 200 -17.83 -8.16 -4.68
N GLN A 201 -16.52 -8.14 -4.97
CA GLN A 201 -15.73 -9.34 -5.27
C GLN A 201 -14.37 -9.34 -4.58
N ILE A 202 -14.24 -10.25 -3.63
CA ILE A 202 -13.00 -10.49 -2.86
C ILE A 202 -11.77 -10.74 -3.75
N ASN A 203 -11.93 -11.47 -4.85
CA ASN A 203 -10.84 -11.76 -5.79
C ASN A 203 -10.27 -10.49 -6.43
N VAL A 204 -11.14 -9.53 -6.78
CA VAL A 204 -10.72 -8.23 -7.34
C VAL A 204 -9.98 -7.43 -6.29
N PHE A 205 -10.49 -7.40 -5.05
CA PHE A 205 -9.85 -6.68 -3.95
C PHE A 205 -8.43 -7.19 -3.69
N PHE A 206 -8.28 -8.49 -3.42
CA PHE A 206 -6.97 -9.05 -3.07
C PHE A 206 -6.02 -9.05 -4.25
N SER A 207 -6.47 -9.36 -5.47
CA SER A 207 -5.59 -9.32 -6.64
C SER A 207 -5.08 -7.91 -6.91
N THR A 208 -5.88 -6.87 -6.68
CA THR A 208 -5.39 -5.50 -6.86
C THR A 208 -4.28 -5.16 -5.86
N TRP A 209 -4.46 -5.52 -4.59
CA TRP A 209 -3.44 -5.33 -3.55
C TRP A 209 -2.18 -6.16 -3.77
N THR A 210 -2.33 -7.44 -4.11
CA THR A 210 -1.20 -8.34 -4.43
C THR A 210 -0.38 -7.76 -5.58
N ASN A 211 -1.03 -7.32 -6.66
CA ASN A 211 -0.33 -6.73 -7.79
C ASN A 211 0.45 -5.45 -7.41
N PHE A 212 -0.16 -4.54 -6.64
CA PHE A 212 0.51 -3.33 -6.16
C PHE A 212 1.74 -3.66 -5.29
N ILE A 213 1.60 -4.58 -4.35
CA ILE A 213 2.70 -5.03 -3.48
C ILE A 213 3.81 -5.67 -4.31
N SER A 214 3.48 -6.53 -5.28
CA SER A 214 4.45 -7.14 -6.19
C SER A 214 5.24 -6.08 -6.96
N CYS A 215 4.59 -5.07 -7.54
CA CYS A 215 5.26 -3.97 -8.23
C CYS A 215 6.18 -3.16 -7.31
N ALA A 216 5.69 -2.79 -6.12
CA ALA A 216 6.45 -2.02 -5.13
C ALA A 216 7.69 -2.80 -4.62
N LEU A 217 7.54 -4.09 -4.32
CA LEU A 217 8.66 -4.94 -3.92
C LEU A 217 9.66 -5.13 -5.07
N ASN A 218 9.17 -5.26 -6.30
CA ASN A 218 10.05 -5.41 -7.46
C ASN A 218 10.91 -4.15 -7.69
N PHE A 219 10.36 -2.97 -7.42
CA PHE A 219 11.13 -1.72 -7.42
C PHE A 219 12.27 -1.73 -6.40
N GLU A 220 12.01 -2.23 -5.19
CA GLU A 220 13.04 -2.35 -4.16
C GLU A 220 14.13 -3.37 -4.54
N VAL A 221 13.74 -4.52 -5.08
CA VAL A 221 14.70 -5.51 -5.58
C VAL A 221 15.58 -4.91 -6.66
N TRP A 222 14.99 -4.18 -7.64
CA TRP A 222 15.76 -3.46 -8.65
C TRP A 222 16.74 -2.45 -8.04
N ARG A 223 16.29 -1.68 -7.04
CA ARG A 223 17.10 -0.64 -6.39
C ARG A 223 18.32 -1.24 -5.70
N ASN A 224 18.14 -2.38 -5.04
CA ASN A 224 19.22 -3.13 -4.41
C ASN A 224 20.21 -3.70 -5.42
N SER A 225 19.71 -4.32 -6.49
CA SER A 225 20.56 -4.84 -7.58
C SER A 225 21.36 -3.72 -8.25
N ALA A 226 20.82 -2.50 -8.30
CA ALA A 226 21.52 -1.32 -8.80
C ALA A 226 22.58 -0.75 -7.83
N GLY A 227 22.86 -1.42 -6.71
CA GLY A 227 23.81 -0.95 -5.69
C GLY A 227 23.33 0.29 -4.91
N ARG A 228 22.03 0.62 -4.99
CA ARG A 228 21.46 1.75 -4.25
C ARG A 228 20.97 1.27 -2.89
N HIS A 229 21.09 2.13 -1.87
CA HIS A 229 20.64 1.79 -0.52
C HIS A 229 19.17 1.41 -0.50
N SER A 230 18.81 0.24 0.04
CA SER A 230 17.43 -0.16 0.31
C SER A 230 16.68 0.92 1.11
N THR A 231 15.47 1.34 0.73
CA THR A 231 14.67 2.34 1.45
C THR A 231 13.67 1.58 2.28
N PHE A 232 12.82 0.82 1.63
CA PHE A 232 11.83 0.00 2.32
C PHE A 232 12.49 -1.22 2.94
N GLN A 233 13.40 -1.91 2.24
CA GLN A 233 14.00 -3.12 2.79
C GLN A 233 14.89 -2.84 4.02
N ASN A 234 15.61 -1.71 4.07
CA ASN A 234 16.34 -1.32 5.28
C ASN A 234 15.38 -0.95 6.41
N ILE A 235 14.28 -0.25 6.13
CA ILE A 235 13.31 0.07 7.19
C ILE A 235 12.55 -1.19 7.67
N LEU A 236 12.27 -2.13 6.77
CA LEU A 236 11.43 -3.30 7.04
C LEU A 236 12.21 -4.52 7.56
N PHE A 237 13.49 -4.66 7.23
CA PHE A 237 14.25 -5.88 7.52
C PHE A 237 15.64 -5.63 8.13
N ASP A 238 16.08 -4.37 8.26
CA ASP A 238 17.35 -4.10 8.94
C ASP A 238 17.24 -4.41 10.44
N LYS A 239 18.14 -5.26 10.91
CA LYS A 239 18.30 -5.61 12.33
C LYS A 239 18.68 -4.39 13.18
N ALA A 240 19.20 -3.32 12.58
CA ALA A 240 19.46 -2.07 13.28
C ALA A 240 18.17 -1.28 13.61
N PHE A 241 17.05 -1.56 12.93
CA PHE A 241 15.81 -0.80 13.08
C PHE A 241 14.52 -1.66 13.24
N PRO A 242 14.51 -2.74 14.06
CA PRO A 242 13.32 -3.58 14.25
C PRO A 242 12.12 -2.77 14.77
N LEU A 243 12.39 -1.69 15.49
CA LEU A 243 11.36 -0.79 16.02
C LEU A 243 10.79 0.18 14.98
N LYS A 244 11.52 0.53 13.92
CA LYS A 244 10.97 1.43 12.88
C LYS A 244 10.03 0.69 11.93
N ARG A 245 10.24 -0.62 11.76
CA ARG A 245 9.45 -1.48 10.85
C ARG A 245 7.96 -1.39 11.11
N HIS A 246 7.53 -1.60 12.36
CA HIS A 246 6.11 -1.69 12.67
C HIS A 246 5.43 -0.32 12.58
N TRP A 247 6.09 0.75 13.05
CA TRP A 247 5.59 2.12 12.88
C TRP A 247 5.49 2.53 11.42
N PHE A 248 6.42 2.08 10.58
CA PHE A 248 6.35 2.32 9.14
C PHE A 248 5.16 1.62 8.49
N ILE A 249 4.98 0.32 8.78
CA ILE A 249 3.84 -0.46 8.29
C ILE A 249 2.52 0.16 8.78
N LEU A 250 2.45 0.50 10.06
CA LEU A 250 1.29 1.16 10.66
C LEU A 250 0.99 2.49 9.97
N SER A 251 2.00 3.31 9.68
CA SER A 251 1.85 4.59 8.99
C SER A 251 1.32 4.44 7.56
N ILE A 252 1.74 3.38 6.84
CA ILE A 252 1.19 3.04 5.53
C ILE A 252 -0.29 2.69 5.65
N PHE A 253 -0.65 1.80 6.57
CA PHE A 253 -2.03 1.36 6.72
C PHE A 253 -2.97 2.47 7.23
N THR A 254 -2.52 3.33 8.14
CA THR A 254 -3.31 4.51 8.56
C THR A 254 -3.51 5.49 7.41
N THR A 255 -2.48 5.69 6.57
CA THR A 255 -2.60 6.52 5.35
C THR A 255 -3.63 5.93 4.38
N ILE A 256 -3.61 4.60 4.16
CA ILE A 256 -4.59 3.92 3.29
C ILE A 256 -6.00 4.10 3.81
N SER A 257 -6.24 3.89 5.11
CA SER A 257 -7.57 4.06 5.69
C SER A 257 -8.03 5.51 5.70
N PHE A 258 -7.12 6.47 5.91
CA PHE A 258 -7.43 7.89 5.77
C PHE A 258 -7.87 8.27 4.36
N LEU A 259 -7.13 7.83 3.33
CA LEU A 259 -7.51 8.05 1.94
C LEU A 259 -8.84 7.36 1.60
N SER A 260 -9.05 6.14 2.10
CA SER A 260 -10.33 5.43 1.96
C SER A 260 -11.49 6.14 2.64
N LEU A 261 -11.25 6.82 3.76
CA LEU A 261 -12.25 7.62 4.46
C LEU A 261 -12.63 8.87 3.66
N ILE A 262 -11.63 9.55 3.09
CA ILE A 262 -11.87 10.68 2.17
C ILE A 262 -12.71 10.19 0.99
N ASP A 263 -12.31 9.10 0.35
CA ASP A 263 -13.03 8.50 -0.77
C ASP A 263 -14.49 8.15 -0.41
N TYR A 264 -14.71 7.55 0.77
CA TYR A 264 -16.06 7.26 1.28
C TYR A 264 -16.93 8.52 1.36
N PHE A 265 -16.41 9.62 1.93
CA PHE A 265 -17.18 10.86 2.06
C PHE A 265 -17.41 11.57 0.73
N LEU A 266 -16.41 11.58 -0.16
CA LEU A 266 -16.55 12.15 -1.49
C LEU A 266 -17.64 11.42 -2.26
N THR A 267 -17.59 10.09 -2.24
CA THR A 267 -18.49 9.27 -3.03
C THR A 267 -19.90 9.23 -2.45
N THR A 268 -20.06 9.10 -1.13
CA THR A 268 -21.38 9.10 -0.47
C THR A 268 -22.11 10.44 -0.64
N ARG A 269 -21.39 11.56 -0.70
CA ARG A 269 -22.01 12.89 -0.89
C ARG A 269 -22.38 13.18 -2.33
N ILE A 270 -21.66 12.63 -3.32
CA ILE A 270 -22.09 12.64 -4.72
C ILE A 270 -23.48 11.99 -4.85
N PHE A 271 -23.74 10.92 -4.09
CA PHE A 271 -25.04 10.22 -4.11
C PHE A 271 -26.15 10.89 -3.29
N ALA A 272 -25.82 11.81 -2.39
CA ALA A 272 -26.81 12.47 -1.53
C ALA A 272 -27.49 13.70 -2.17
N ASN A 273 -27.16 14.06 -3.42
CA ASN A 273 -27.65 15.25 -4.15
C ASN A 273 -27.55 16.59 -3.39
N LYS A 274 -26.76 16.65 -2.31
CA LYS A 274 -26.38 17.88 -1.61
C LYS A 274 -24.95 18.24 -2.01
N ILE A 275 -24.79 18.71 -3.24
CA ILE A 275 -23.55 19.39 -3.66
C ILE A 275 -23.63 20.83 -3.12
N ASP A 276 -23.57 20.98 -1.80
CA ASP A 276 -23.22 22.27 -1.23
C ASP A 276 -21.72 22.45 -1.40
N ALA A 277 -21.33 23.53 -2.08
CA ALA A 277 -19.95 23.88 -2.46
C ALA A 277 -18.96 24.03 -1.29
N GLN A 278 -19.34 23.73 -0.05
CA GLN A 278 -18.45 23.61 1.11
C GLN A 278 -17.69 22.25 1.13
N CYS A 279 -17.47 21.69 -0.07
CA CYS A 279 -17.53 20.27 -0.40
C CYS A 279 -16.26 19.45 -0.10
N LEU A 280 -15.18 20.13 0.24
CA LEU A 280 -13.91 19.55 0.68
C LEU A 280 -13.18 20.54 1.60
N SER A 281 -13.91 21.54 2.08
CA SER A 281 -13.47 22.32 3.21
C SER A 281 -13.22 21.29 4.29
N LEU A 282 -11.97 21.22 4.73
CA LEU A 282 -11.55 20.73 6.04
C LEU A 282 -12.35 21.52 7.09
N SER A 283 -13.66 21.31 7.10
CA SER A 283 -14.61 21.99 7.93
C SER A 283 -14.63 21.20 9.21
N TRP A 284 -14.67 21.90 10.33
CA TRP A 284 -14.77 21.30 11.65
C TRP A 284 -16.01 20.38 11.79
N ASN A 285 -16.97 20.48 10.87
CA ASN A 285 -18.16 19.64 10.80
C ASN A 285 -17.84 18.19 10.40
N ASN A 286 -16.72 17.91 9.71
CA ASN A 286 -16.31 16.54 9.38
C ASN A 286 -15.24 16.02 10.36
N LYS A 287 -15.63 15.90 11.64
CA LYS A 287 -14.76 15.44 12.74
C LYS A 287 -14.08 14.10 12.46
N TRP A 288 -14.68 13.22 11.65
CA TRP A 288 -14.14 11.90 11.34
C TRP A 288 -12.89 11.98 10.45
N VAL A 289 -12.92 12.83 9.43
CA VAL A 289 -11.75 13.07 8.55
C VAL A 289 -10.60 13.66 9.36
N TRP A 290 -10.89 14.59 10.26
CA TRP A 290 -9.88 15.17 11.15
C TRP A 290 -9.26 14.16 12.11
N MET A 291 -10.05 13.27 12.71
CA MET A 291 -9.52 12.21 13.57
C MET A 291 -8.62 11.23 12.79
N SER A 292 -9.00 10.86 11.57
CA SER A 292 -8.18 9.97 10.73
C SER A 292 -6.90 10.66 10.21
N LEU A 293 -6.97 11.96 9.90
CA LEU A 293 -5.79 12.77 9.58
C LEU A 293 -4.84 12.86 10.77
N LEU A 294 -5.37 13.16 11.96
CA LEU A 294 -4.59 13.23 13.20
C LEU A 294 -3.91 11.88 13.48
N GLN A 295 -4.63 10.78 13.33
CA GLN A 295 -4.07 9.43 13.44
C GLN A 295 -2.89 9.23 12.49
N THR A 296 -3.05 9.63 11.23
CA THR A 296 -1.98 9.52 10.21
C THR A 296 -0.75 10.35 10.61
N ILE A 297 -0.95 11.60 11.01
CA ILE A 297 0.13 12.50 11.48
C ILE A 297 0.82 11.91 12.71
N LEU A 298 0.08 11.40 13.69
CA LEU A 298 0.63 10.78 14.90
C LEU A 298 1.48 9.56 14.54
N THR A 299 1.03 8.68 13.64
CA THR A 299 1.82 7.51 13.22
C THR A 299 3.11 7.88 12.53
N TRP A 300 3.08 8.85 11.60
CA TRP A 300 4.28 9.34 10.91
C TRP A 300 5.22 10.12 11.84
N GLY A 301 4.65 10.86 12.80
CA GLY A 301 5.39 11.54 13.86
C GLY A 301 6.17 10.54 14.73
N THR A 302 5.50 9.50 15.22
CA THR A 302 6.13 8.44 16.03
C THR A 302 7.19 7.69 15.24
N PHE A 303 6.92 7.35 13.97
CA PHE A 303 7.90 6.76 13.07
C PHE A 303 9.18 7.62 12.94
N SER A 304 9.01 8.94 12.86
CA SER A 304 10.11 9.91 12.70
C SER A 304 10.90 10.15 13.99
N MET A 305 10.24 10.05 15.16
CA MET A 305 10.82 10.40 16.46
C MET A 305 11.65 9.28 17.12
N SER A 306 11.81 8.11 16.50
CA SER A 306 12.36 6.92 17.20
C SER A 306 13.75 7.15 17.83
N ARG A 307 13.81 7.39 19.15
CA ARG A 307 15.04 7.39 19.95
C ARG A 307 15.02 6.18 20.91
N LYS A 308 16.19 5.73 21.37
CA LYS A 308 16.33 4.54 22.22
C LYS A 308 16.07 4.88 23.70
N MET A 309 14.83 5.07 24.13
CA MET A 309 14.51 5.19 25.56
C MET A 309 13.36 4.26 25.96
N TRP A 310 13.46 3.57 27.10
CA TRP A 310 12.42 2.63 27.56
C TRP A 310 11.05 3.29 27.80
N LYS A 311 11.02 4.52 28.33
CA LYS A 311 9.80 5.34 28.47
C LYS A 311 9.08 5.57 27.14
N GLN A 312 9.80 5.50 26.02
CA GLN A 312 9.22 5.63 24.69
C GLN A 312 8.35 4.43 24.31
N ARG A 313 8.69 3.21 24.75
CA ARG A 313 7.91 2.01 24.39
C ARG A 313 6.49 2.03 24.99
N PHE A 314 6.35 2.59 26.19
CA PHE A 314 5.05 2.79 26.80
C PHE A 314 4.22 3.82 26.02
N ILE A 315 4.85 4.93 25.58
CA ILE A 315 4.20 5.93 24.72
C ILE A 315 3.80 5.32 23.38
N GLU A 316 4.65 4.48 22.78
CA GLU A 316 4.38 3.75 21.54
C GLU A 316 3.18 2.80 21.69
N LEU A 317 3.11 2.04 22.78
CA LEU A 317 1.95 1.20 23.09
C LEU A 317 0.67 2.04 23.22
N LEU A 318 0.70 3.11 24.04
CA LEU A 318 -0.45 4.00 24.21
C LEU A 318 -0.89 4.63 22.88
N THR A 319 0.05 5.03 22.04
CA THR A 319 -0.24 5.59 20.71
C THR A 319 -0.87 4.56 19.79
N SER A 320 -0.38 3.32 19.79
CA SER A 320 -0.96 2.22 19.00
C SER A 320 -2.37 1.86 19.46
N TRP A 321 -2.62 1.84 20.77
CA TRP A 321 -3.96 1.65 21.34
C TRP A 321 -4.91 2.80 21.03
N ALA A 322 -4.44 4.05 21.15
CA ALA A 322 -5.23 5.21 20.77
C ALA A 322 -5.62 5.15 19.29
N ASN A 323 -4.69 4.77 18.41
CA ASN A 323 -4.95 4.58 16.99
C ASN A 323 -5.99 3.47 16.72
N LEU A 324 -5.88 2.34 17.42
CA LEU A 324 -6.85 1.24 17.34
C LEU A 324 -8.26 1.72 17.73
N ILE A 325 -8.39 2.36 18.89
CA ILE A 325 -9.67 2.85 19.41
C ILE A 325 -10.25 3.91 18.48
N MET A 326 -9.44 4.89 18.04
CA MET A 326 -9.90 5.93 17.12
C MET A 326 -10.38 5.35 15.79
N SER A 327 -9.62 4.45 15.17
CA SER A 327 -10.03 3.79 13.93
C SER A 327 -11.30 2.96 14.10
N ALA A 328 -11.38 2.13 15.14
CA ALA A 328 -12.56 1.32 15.42
C ALA A 328 -13.79 2.20 15.67
N PHE A 329 -13.62 3.31 16.41
CA PHE A 329 -14.68 4.27 16.69
C PHE A 329 -15.16 5.00 15.43
N VAL A 330 -14.24 5.44 14.55
CA VAL A 330 -14.58 6.05 13.26
C VAL A 330 -15.41 5.08 12.43
N ILE A 331 -14.97 3.82 12.29
CA ILE A 331 -15.68 2.81 11.51
C ILE A 331 -17.05 2.51 12.12
N ALA A 332 -17.12 2.27 13.43
CA ALA A 332 -18.38 1.98 14.11
C ALA A 332 -19.41 3.11 13.94
N ASN A 333 -18.97 4.38 13.94
CA ASN A 333 -19.88 5.51 13.69
C ASN A 333 -20.31 5.59 12.22
N LEU A 334 -19.40 5.31 11.28
CA LEU A 334 -19.74 5.30 9.85
C LEU A 334 -20.75 4.21 9.50
N THR A 335 -20.67 3.06 10.17
CA THR A 335 -21.59 1.94 9.96
C THR A 335 -22.84 1.99 10.84
N GLY A 336 -23.03 3.07 11.62
CA GLY A 336 -24.17 3.17 12.55
C GLY A 336 -24.18 2.06 13.62
N GLY A 337 -23.01 1.55 13.99
CA GLY A 337 -22.83 0.45 14.94
C GLY A 337 -23.03 -0.95 14.35
N ARG A 338 -23.43 -1.05 13.08
CA ARG A 338 -23.64 -2.33 12.38
C ARG A 338 -22.39 -2.71 11.62
N LEU A 339 -21.46 -3.36 12.31
CA LEU A 339 -20.21 -3.85 11.69
C LEU A 339 -20.49 -4.82 10.52
N ASP A 340 -21.63 -5.51 10.55
CA ASP A 340 -22.07 -6.46 9.53
C ASP A 340 -22.51 -5.79 8.22
N ASP A 341 -22.79 -4.47 8.23
CA ASP A 341 -23.22 -3.72 7.05
C ASP A 341 -22.06 -3.45 6.06
N ILE A 342 -20.80 -3.69 6.47
CA ILE A 342 -19.67 -3.75 5.53
C ILE A 342 -19.42 -5.23 5.22
N SER A 343 -20.27 -5.80 4.37
CA SER A 343 -20.26 -7.21 3.97
C SER A 343 -19.05 -7.62 3.09
N CYS A 344 -18.03 -6.77 2.99
CA CYS A 344 -17.00 -6.83 1.95
C CYS A 344 -15.63 -6.36 2.46
N PRO A 345 -14.52 -6.86 1.89
CA PRO A 345 -13.20 -6.34 2.22
C PRO A 345 -13.13 -4.85 1.87
N SER A 346 -12.71 -4.03 2.83
CA SER A 346 -12.64 -2.58 2.70
C SER A 346 -11.32 -2.04 3.24
N ASN A 347 -10.74 -1.10 2.49
CA ASN A 347 -9.53 -0.37 2.90
C ASN A 347 -9.74 0.44 4.20
N LEU A 348 -10.99 0.71 4.59
CA LEU A 348 -11.31 1.37 5.86
C LEU A 348 -10.82 0.58 7.07
N TYR A 349 -10.79 -0.76 6.98
CA TYR A 349 -10.36 -1.62 8.10
C TYR A 349 -8.84 -1.75 8.24
N PHE A 350 -8.06 -1.30 7.24
CA PHE A 350 -6.62 -1.52 7.23
C PHE A 350 -5.93 -0.91 8.45
N SER A 351 -6.34 0.28 8.89
CA SER A 351 -5.81 0.93 10.09
C SER A 351 -6.17 0.19 11.37
N VAL A 352 -7.39 -0.36 11.47
CA VAL A 352 -7.81 -1.17 12.64
C VAL A 352 -6.92 -2.41 12.76
N TRP A 353 -6.80 -3.19 11.69
CA TRP A 353 -5.98 -4.39 11.69
C TRP A 353 -4.50 -4.07 11.95
N ALA A 354 -3.96 -3.05 11.28
CA ALA A 354 -2.58 -2.63 11.47
C ALA A 354 -2.30 -2.16 12.90
N SER A 355 -3.18 -1.35 13.48
CA SER A 355 -3.05 -0.90 14.87
C SER A 355 -3.16 -2.06 15.85
N PHE A 356 -4.05 -3.03 15.60
CA PHE A 356 -4.18 -4.22 16.43
C PHE A 356 -2.88 -5.05 16.42
N PHE A 357 -2.38 -5.44 15.24
CA PHE A 357 -1.15 -6.23 15.13
C PHE A 357 0.06 -5.48 15.68
N THR A 358 0.14 -4.17 15.47
CA THR A 358 1.21 -3.34 16.03
C THR A 358 1.16 -3.31 17.56
N SER A 359 -0.03 -3.16 18.15
CA SER A 359 -0.21 -3.20 19.61
C SER A 359 0.18 -4.55 20.21
N VAL A 360 -0.24 -5.67 19.60
CA VAL A 360 0.12 -7.02 20.04
C VAL A 360 1.64 -7.22 19.98
N TRP A 361 2.27 -6.75 18.90
CA TRP A 361 3.72 -6.84 18.75
C TRP A 361 4.47 -6.04 19.82
N ILE A 362 4.10 -4.77 20.04
CA ILE A 362 4.74 -3.91 21.05
C ILE A 362 4.55 -4.51 22.45
N LEU A 363 3.36 -5.05 22.74
CA LEU A 363 3.07 -5.72 24.00
C LEU A 363 3.97 -6.94 24.21
N SER A 364 4.14 -7.79 23.20
CA SER A 364 5.04 -8.96 23.25
C SER A 364 6.47 -8.52 23.59
N MET A 365 6.98 -7.51 22.89
CA MET A 365 8.33 -6.97 23.13
C MET A 365 8.49 -6.39 24.55
N LEU A 366 7.44 -5.77 25.10
CA LEU A 366 7.45 -5.23 26.47
C LEU A 366 7.47 -6.36 27.51
N LEU A 367 6.70 -7.43 27.30
CA LEU A 367 6.67 -8.59 28.18
C LEU A 367 8.02 -9.33 28.19
N GLU A 368 8.65 -9.50 27.03
CA GLU A 368 10.00 -10.08 26.92
C GLU A 368 11.02 -9.25 27.71
N THR A 369 11.03 -7.93 27.53
CA THR A 369 11.97 -7.05 28.24
C THR A 369 11.71 -7.03 29.75
N TRP A 370 10.45 -7.10 30.17
CA TRP A 370 10.10 -7.18 31.60
C TRP A 370 10.67 -8.44 32.24
N ASN A 371 10.50 -9.59 31.57
CA ASN A 371 11.02 -10.86 32.04
C ASN A 371 12.55 -10.82 32.19
N GLU A 372 13.27 -10.30 31.20
CA GLU A 372 14.74 -10.14 31.24
C GLU A 372 15.22 -9.23 32.38
N THR A 373 14.47 -8.19 32.74
CA THR A 373 14.83 -7.30 33.85
C THR A 373 14.47 -7.83 35.24
N SER A 374 13.58 -8.83 35.29
CA SER A 374 13.10 -9.42 36.55
C SER A 374 13.87 -10.66 37.00
N SER A 375 14.64 -11.26 36.08
CA SER A 375 15.63 -12.32 36.33
C SER A 375 16.98 -11.73 36.69
#